data_AF-A0A959ANG8-F1
#
_entry.id   AF-A0A959ANG8-F1
#
_cell.length_a   1.000
_cell.length_b   1.000
_cell.length_c   1.000
_cell.angle_alpha   90.00
_cell.angle_beta   90.00
_cell.angle_gamma   90.00
#
_symmetry.space_group_name_H-M   'P 1'
#
loop_
_entity.id
_entity.type
_entity.pdbx_description
1 polymer ?
#
loop_
_entity_poly.entity_id
_entity_poly.type
_entity_poly.pdbx_seq_one_letter_code
_entity_poly.pdbx_strand_id
1 'polypeptide(L)' 'FSNQTAISIVSNVSGDFNFEVFNLTGQRIHSQQVGLLTGPNQFTFDAGDLPNGAYYYTIGNAAGKVSRMMVIAKR' A
#
# COMPACT_ATOMS: atom_id res chain seq x y z
N PHE A 1 -14.07 -15.61 0.41
CA PHE A 1 -12.69 -15.22 0.05
C PHE A 1 -12.55 -13.74 0.37
N SER A 2 -11.63 -13.35 1.26
CA SER A 2 -11.37 -11.92 1.50
C SER A 2 -10.49 -11.40 0.37
N ASN A 3 -10.89 -10.32 -0.29
CA ASN A 3 -10.13 -9.67 -1.37
C ASN A 3 -8.99 -8.80 -0.78
N GLN A 4 -8.28 -9.36 0.19
CA GLN A 4 -7.32 -8.66 1.02
C GLN A 4 -5.89 -8.94 0.53
N THR A 5 -5.08 -7.87 0.46
CA THR A 5 -3.65 -7.95 0.14
C THR A 5 -2.86 -7.61 1.40
N ALA A 6 -1.93 -8.49 1.79
CA ALA A 6 -1.00 -8.19 2.86
C ALA A 6 0.16 -7.32 2.33
N ILE A 7 0.35 -6.16 2.96
CA ILE A 7 1.43 -5.23 2.64
C ILE A 7 2.51 -5.37 3.71
N SER A 8 3.71 -5.76 3.30
CA SER A 8 4.87 -5.92 4.19
C SER A 8 5.95 -4.89 3.88
N ILE A 9 6.44 -4.21 4.91
CA ILE A 9 7.46 -3.17 4.80
C ILE A 9 8.40 -3.22 6.01
N VAL A 10 9.69 -2.93 5.78
CA VAL A 10 10.65 -2.66 6.86
C VAL A 10 10.83 -1.15 6.95
N SER A 11 10.55 -0.56 8.12
CA SER A 11 10.73 0.86 8.36
C SER A 11 11.96 1.13 9.22
N ASN A 12 12.71 2.17 8.89
CA ASN A 12 13.84 2.63 9.70
C ASN A 12 13.41 3.58 10.82
N VAL A 13 12.19 4.11 10.75
CA VAL A 13 11.64 5.06 11.72
C VAL A 13 10.20 4.68 12.09
N SER A 14 9.79 5.03 13.31
CA SER A 14 8.41 4.87 13.74
C SER A 14 7.61 6.16 13.47
N GLY A 15 6.32 6.03 13.22
CA GLY A 15 5.41 7.17 13.04
C GLY A 15 4.29 6.87 12.05
N ASP A 16 3.60 7.92 11.65
CA ASP A 16 2.53 7.82 10.67
C ASP A 16 3.05 7.99 9.24
N PHE A 17 2.53 7.14 8.36
CA PHE A 17 2.87 7.11 6.94
C PHE A 17 1.61 7.18 6.10
N ASN A 18 1.71 7.84 4.95
CA ASN A 18 0.66 7.83 3.94
C ASN A 18 0.85 6.60 3.06
N PHE A 19 -0.15 5.72 3.06
CA PHE A 19 -0.32 4.65 2.09
C PHE A 19 -1.25 5.14 0.98
N GLU A 20 -0.73 5.20 -0.24
CA GLU A 20 -1.47 5.64 -1.43
C GLU A 20 -1.43 4.55 -2.50
N VAL A 21 -2.54 4.34 -3.20
CA VAL A 21 -2.63 3.40 -4.33
C VAL A 21 -3.00 4.18 -5.59
N PHE A 22 -2.37 3.81 -6.71
CA PHE A 22 -2.49 4.45 -8.01
C PHE A 22 -2.79 3.39 -9.07
N ASN A 23 -3.62 3.77 -10.05
CA ASN A 23 -3.79 2.97 -11.26
C ASN A 23 -2.62 3.18 -12.25
N LEU A 24 -2.66 2.51 -13.40
CA LEU A 24 -1.61 2.59 -14.43
C LEU A 24 -1.45 3.96 -15.07
N THR A 25 -2.46 4.83 -15.01
CA THR A 25 -2.37 6.20 -15.53
C THR A 25 -1.78 7.18 -14.50
N GLY A 26 -1.47 6.70 -13.28
CA GLY A 26 -0.95 7.51 -12.18
C GLY A 26 -2.04 8.23 -11.38
N GLN A 27 -3.32 7.96 -11.63
CA GLN A 27 -4.41 8.49 -10.83
C GLN A 27 -4.42 7.78 -9.47
N ARG A 28 -4.43 8.57 -8.38
CA ARG A 28 -4.61 8.06 -7.03
C ARG A 28 -6.05 7.58 -6.84
N ILE A 29 -6.21 6.33 -6.46
CA ILE A 29 -7.51 5.67 -6.25
C ILE A 29 -7.76 5.30 -4.78
N HIS A 30 -6.71 5.32 -3.94
CA HIS A 30 -6.82 5.10 -2.50
C HIS A 30 -5.81 5.95 -1.74
N SER A 31 -6.17 6.37 -0.52
CA SER A 31 -5.25 7.01 0.42
C SER A 31 -5.70 6.72 1.85
N GLN A 32 -4.77 6.34 2.71
CA GLN A 32 -4.99 6.19 4.15
C GLN A 32 -3.70 6.42 4.93
N GLN A 33 -3.84 6.77 6.19
CA GLN A 33 -2.73 6.84 7.13
C GLN A 33 -2.52 5.47 7.77
N VAL A 34 -1.27 5.04 7.89
CA VAL A 34 -0.87 3.80 8.58
C VAL A 34 0.24 4.11 9.58
N GLY A 35 0.10 3.61 10.80
CA GLY A 35 1.16 3.68 11.81
C GLY A 35 2.16 2.56 11.58
N LEU A 36 3.45 2.91 11.44
CA LEU A 36 4.54 1.96 11.35
C LEU A 36 5.47 2.10 12.56
N LEU A 37 6.00 0.97 13.02
CA LEU A 37 7.08 0.91 14.00
C LEU A 37 8.41 0.69 13.29
N THR A 38 9.51 1.01 13.96
CA THR A 38 10.85 0.68 13.45
C THR A 38 10.99 -0.84 13.37
N GLY A 39 11.46 -1.36 12.23
CA GLY A 39 11.55 -2.79 11.93
C GLY A 39 10.47 -3.27 10.95
N PRO A 40 10.20 -4.59 10.92
CA PRO A 40 9.19 -5.18 10.05
C PRO A 40 7.77 -4.80 10.49
N ASN A 41 6.94 -4.41 9.52
CA ASN A 41 5.53 -4.12 9.69
C ASN A 41 4.72 -4.87 8.65
N GLN A 42 3.49 -5.20 9.03
CA GLN A 42 2.50 -5.79 8.13
C GLN A 42 1.14 -5.19 8.41
N PHE A 43 0.43 -4.81 7.36
CA PHE A 43 -0.98 -4.42 7.44
C PHE A 43 -1.75 -4.97 6.24
N THR A 44 -3.07 -5.04 6.38
CA THR A 44 -3.95 -5.55 5.33
C THR A 44 -4.58 -4.40 4.56
N PHE A 45 -4.54 -4.47 3.25
CA PHE A 45 -5.25 -3.59 2.34
C PHE A 45 -6.43 -4.34 1.70
N ASP A 46 -7.64 -3.80 1.84
CA ASP A 46 -8.81 -4.36 1.14
C ASP A 46 -8.81 -3.89 -0.32
N ALA A 47 -8.57 -4.84 -1.21
CA ALA A 47 -8.57 -4.64 -2.65
C ALA A 47 -9.89 -5.11 -3.29
N GLY A 48 -10.94 -5.32 -2.49
CA GLY A 48 -12.26 -5.85 -2.89
C GLY A 48 -12.94 -5.08 -4.00
N ASP A 49 -12.81 -3.76 -4.00
CA ASP A 49 -13.45 -2.91 -4.99
C ASP A 49 -12.57 -2.61 -6.20
N LEU A 50 -11.30 -3.06 -6.18
CA LEU A 50 -10.37 -2.86 -7.29
C LEU A 50 -10.52 -3.93 -8.37
N PRO A 51 -10.70 -3.57 -9.65
CA PRO A 51 -10.68 -4.53 -10.75
C PRO A 51 -9.36 -5.29 -10.83
N ASN A 52 -9.39 -6.44 -11.50
CA ASN A 52 -8.17 -7.16 -11.84
C ASN A 52 -7.24 -6.28 -12.68
N GLY A 53 -5.96 -6.25 -12.34
CA GLY A 53 -4.99 -5.39 -12.99
C GLY A 53 -3.77 -5.11 -12.14
N ALA A 54 -2.84 -4.34 -12.71
CA ALA A 54 -1.64 -3.86 -12.03
C ALA A 54 -1.88 -2.46 -11.44
N TYR A 55 -1.33 -2.25 -10.25
CA TYR A 55 -1.45 -1.02 -9.50
C TYR A 55 -0.10 -0.67 -8.88
N TYR A 56 0.17 0.61 -8.71
CA TYR A 56 1.29 1.08 -7.91
C TYR A 56 0.79 1.47 -6.54
N TYR A 57 1.57 1.22 -5.51
CA TYR A 57 1.32 1.79 -4.20
C TYR A 57 2.59 2.40 -3.64
N THR A 58 2.40 3.40 -2.79
CA THR A 58 3.49 4.06 -2.11
C THR A 58 3.23 4.15 -0.62
N ILE A 59 4.29 4.01 0.17
CA ILE A 59 4.27 4.22 1.61
C ILE A 59 5.34 5.26 1.92
N GLY A 60 4.96 6.36 2.56
CA GLY A 60 5.94 7.40 2.86
C GLY A 60 5.45 8.47 3.83
N ASN A 61 6.40 9.19 4.40
CA ASN A 61 6.20 10.38 5.21
C ASN A 61 7.31 11.40 4.88
N ALA A 62 7.47 12.43 5.73
CA ALA A 62 8.50 13.46 5.52
C ALA A 62 9.94 12.91 5.52
N ALA A 63 10.20 11.73 6.12
CA ALA A 63 11.52 11.12 6.17
C ALA A 63 11.86 10.30 4.91
N GLY A 64 10.86 9.92 4.10
CA GLY A 64 11.09 9.15 2.89
C GLY A 64 9.85 8.47 2.34
N LYS A 65 9.97 7.94 1.11
CA LYS A 65 8.89 7.28 0.38
C LYS A 65 9.42 6.07 -0.39
N VAL A 66 8.69 4.96 -0.34
CA VAL A 66 8.91 3.78 -1.17
C VAL A 66 7.74 3.59 -2.13
N SER A 67 8.02 3.13 -3.35
CA SER A 67 7.03 2.76 -4.36
C SER A 67 7.18 1.30 -4.73
N ARG A 68 6.07 0.59 -4.88
CA ARG A 68 6.01 -0.83 -5.27
C ARG A 68 4.82 -1.07 -6.19
N MET A 69 4.88 -2.16 -6.95
CA MET A 69 3.77 -2.61 -7.80
C MET A 69 3.06 -3.80 -7.14
N MET A 70 1.75 -3.87 -7.28
CA MET A 70 0.93 -5.03 -6.94
C MET A 70 0.06 -5.43 -8.12
N VAL A 71 -0.27 -6.72 -8.21
CA VAL A 71 -1.18 -7.26 -9.23
C VAL A 71 -2.37 -7.90 -8.53
N ILE A 72 -3.56 -7.47 -8.90
CA ILE A 72 -4.82 -8.03 -8.43
C ILE A 72 -5.33 -9.00 -9.50
N ALA A 73 -5.52 -10.26 -9.10
CA ALA A 73 -6.03 -11.33 -9.95
C ALA A 73 -7.08 -12.16 -9.20
N LYS A 74 -8.31 -11.63 -9.12
CA LYS A 74 -9.49 -12.31 -8.59
C LYS A 74 -9.97 -13.37 -9.60
N ARG A 75 -10.40 -14.51 -9.08
CA ARG A 75 -10.97 -15.64 -9.85
C ARG A 75 -12.47 -15.53 -9.96
#